data_AF-A0A8R1EU99-F1
#
_entry.id   AF-A0A8R1EU99-F1
#
_cell.length_a   1.000
_cell.length_b   1.000
_cell.length_c   1.000
_cell.angle_alpha   90.00
_cell.angle_beta   90.00
_cell.angle_gamma   90.00
#
_symmetry.space_group_name_H-M   'P 1'
#
loop_
_entity.id
_entity.type
_entity.pdbx_description
1 polymer ?
#
loop_
_entity_poly.entity_id
_entity_poly.type
_entity_poly.pdbx_seq_one_letter_code
_entity_poly.pdbx_strand_id
1 'polypeptide(L)'
;MQRRVVIGMSGGVDSAVSAFLLKKQGFDVIGVHMSMGICFVGKKKRFAEFLDEYIEPKIGKIRRWNDGKIIGNHHGIHHFTIGKRISGKYLKAKTHLGFFVTGMDAESGDVFAVLRRIPSSKPLRHQFSHRDTKMDPD
;
A
#
# COMPACT_ATOMS: atom_id res chain seq x y z
N MET A 1 31.94 23.64 -24.38
CA MET A 1 30.81 23.94 -23.47
C MET A 1 30.37 22.62 -22.83
N GLN A 2 30.41 22.50 -21.50
CA GLN A 2 29.89 21.29 -20.82
C GLN A 2 28.37 21.25 -21.00
N ARG A 3 27.81 20.11 -21.45
CA ARG A 3 26.35 19.98 -21.61
C ARG A 3 25.70 19.92 -20.23
N ARG A 4 24.67 20.73 -20.04
CA ARG A 4 23.90 20.77 -18.80
C ARG A 4 22.81 19.70 -18.80
N VAL A 5 22.71 18.95 -17.71
CA VAL A 5 21.71 17.89 -17.52
C VAL A 5 20.99 18.13 -16.20
N VAL A 6 19.66 18.15 -16.26
CA VAL A 6 18.80 18.18 -15.07
C VAL A 6 18.36 16.76 -14.75
N ILE A 7 18.54 16.32 -13.51
CA ILE A 7 18.17 14.98 -13.06
C ILE A 7 17.18 15.05 -11.89
N GLY A 8 16.10 14.27 -12.00
CA GLY A 8 15.15 14.04 -10.92
C GLY A 8 15.77 13.17 -9.83
N MET A 9 15.93 13.73 -8.63
CA MET A 9 16.44 13.05 -7.44
C MET A 9 15.26 12.52 -6.63
N SER A 10 15.02 11.21 -6.71
CA SER A 10 13.94 10.52 -5.96
C SER A 10 14.33 10.14 -4.52
N GLY A 11 15.63 10.24 -4.18
CA GLY A 11 16.19 9.75 -2.93
C GLY A 11 16.58 8.27 -2.95
N GLY A 12 16.34 7.57 -4.07
CA GLY A 12 16.77 6.19 -4.29
C GLY A 12 18.16 6.05 -4.92
N VAL A 13 18.73 4.84 -4.83
CA VAL A 13 20.08 4.52 -5.33
C VAL A 13 20.23 4.78 -6.82
N ASP A 14 19.20 4.50 -7.62
CA ASP A 14 19.25 4.63 -9.08
C ASP A 14 19.49 6.09 -9.52
N SER A 15 18.80 7.05 -8.90
CA SER A 15 18.96 8.47 -9.19
C SER A 15 20.34 9.00 -8.78
N ALA A 16 20.87 8.51 -7.65
CA ALA A 16 22.20 8.87 -7.17
C ALA A 16 23.30 8.31 -8.07
N VAL A 17 23.21 7.04 -8.47
CA VAL A 17 24.16 6.41 -9.40
C VAL A 17 24.13 7.09 -10.76
N SER A 18 22.95 7.40 -11.28
CA SER A 18 22.79 8.12 -12.55
C SER A 18 23.45 9.50 -12.51
N ALA A 19 23.24 10.27 -11.45
CA ALA A 19 23.88 11.58 -11.26
C ALA A 19 25.41 11.47 -11.19
N PHE A 20 25.92 10.46 -10.49
CA PHE A 20 27.36 10.21 -10.37
C PHE A 20 28.00 9.87 -11.72
N LEU A 21 27.38 8.98 -12.50
CA LEU A 21 27.89 8.59 -13.82
C LEU A 21 27.93 9.78 -14.79
N LEU A 22 26.89 10.62 -14.78
CA LEU A 22 26.86 11.84 -15.59
C LEU A 22 27.96 12.84 -15.19
N LYS A 23 28.20 13.03 -13.88
CA LYS A 23 29.33 13.86 -13.43
C LYS A 23 30.67 13.29 -13.88
N LYS A 24 30.87 11.97 -13.77
CA LYS A 24 32.10 11.29 -14.20
C LYS A 24 32.35 11.44 -15.71
N GLN A 25 31.30 11.56 -16.50
CA GLN A 25 31.38 11.81 -17.95
C GLN A 25 31.58 13.29 -18.31
N GLY A 26 31.68 14.19 -17.33
CA GLY A 26 31.96 15.62 -17.57
C GLY A 26 30.75 16.49 -17.87
N PHE A 27 29.53 16.04 -17.53
CA PHE A 27 28.32 16.86 -17.63
C PHE A 27 28.19 17.85 -16.45
N ASP A 28 27.58 19.01 -16.71
CA ASP A 28 27.12 19.94 -15.68
C ASP A 28 25.76 19.46 -15.15
N VAL A 29 25.78 18.75 -14.01
CA VAL A 29 24.60 18.05 -13.48
C VAL A 29 23.91 18.86 -12.40
N ILE A 30 22.62 19.16 -12.60
CA ILE A 30 21.73 19.81 -11.65
C ILE A 30 20.72 18.78 -11.12
N GLY A 31 20.79 18.47 -9.83
CA GLY A 31 19.82 17.60 -9.17
C GLY A 31 18.58 18.38 -8.72
N VAL A 32 17.40 17.89 -9.07
CA VAL A 32 16.10 18.46 -8.69
C VAL A 32 15.32 17.44 -7.88
N HIS A 33 14.93 17.80 -6.66
CA HIS A 33 14.14 16.92 -5.80
C HIS A 33 12.76 16.60 -6.44
N MET A 34 12.44 15.31 -6.59
CA MET A 34 11.14 14.90 -7.13
C MET A 34 10.05 14.91 -6.06
N SER A 35 8.83 15.31 -6.45
CA SER A 35 7.66 15.09 -5.60
C SER A 35 7.27 13.61 -5.63
N MET A 36 6.85 13.09 -4.47
CA MET A 36 6.38 11.72 -4.30
C MET A 36 4.84 11.69 -4.23
N GLY A 37 4.22 10.65 -4.79
CA GLY A 37 2.77 10.48 -4.78
C GLY A 37 2.10 10.91 -6.09
N ILE A 38 0.78 11.09 -6.04
CA ILE A 38 -0.02 11.48 -7.22
C ILE A 38 0.15 12.99 -7.48
N CYS A 39 0.48 13.37 -8.71
CA CYS A 39 0.95 14.71 -9.08
C CYS A 39 0.03 15.86 -8.62
N PHE A 40 -1.30 15.70 -8.68
CA PHE A 40 -2.27 16.75 -8.37
C PHE A 40 -2.76 16.75 -6.92
N VAL A 41 -2.47 15.69 -6.14
CA VAL A 41 -2.88 15.59 -4.73
C VAL A 41 -2.06 16.51 -3.84
N GLY A 42 -0.92 17.00 -4.35
CA GLY A 42 -0.04 17.91 -3.64
C GLY A 42 0.69 17.23 -2.47
N LYS A 43 1.10 18.02 -1.47
CA LYS A 43 1.88 17.55 -0.31
C LYS A 43 1.03 16.92 0.81
N LYS A 44 -0.20 16.48 0.52
CA LYS A 44 -1.06 15.88 1.57
C LYS A 44 -0.34 14.66 2.16
N LYS A 45 -0.02 14.74 3.46
CA LYS A 45 0.78 13.73 4.17
C LYS A 45 0.09 12.37 4.26
N ARG A 46 -1.23 12.32 4.08
CA ARG A 46 -2.05 11.10 4.23
C ARG A 46 -3.04 11.01 3.08
N PHE A 47 -2.73 10.16 2.10
CA PHE A 47 -3.57 9.92 0.92
C PHE A 47 -5.01 9.46 1.29
N ALA A 48 -5.16 8.73 2.38
CA ALA A 48 -6.47 8.33 2.91
C ALA A 48 -7.40 9.53 3.20
N GLU A 49 -6.87 10.56 3.86
CA GLU A 49 -7.66 11.76 4.21
C GLU A 49 -8.03 12.57 2.97
N PHE A 50 -7.18 12.55 1.94
CA PHE A 50 -7.53 13.12 0.65
C PHE A 50 -8.74 12.41 0.02
N LEU A 51 -8.81 11.08 0.11
CA LEU A 51 -9.93 10.33 -0.45
C LEU A 51 -11.24 10.58 0.32
N ASP A 52 -11.18 10.76 1.65
CA ASP A 52 -12.35 11.06 2.49
C ASP A 52 -13.06 12.37 2.10
N GLU A 53 -12.38 13.30 1.41
CA GLU A 53 -12.99 14.53 0.87
C GLU A 53 -13.87 14.29 -0.36
N TYR A 54 -13.69 13.15 -1.04
CA TYR A 54 -14.40 12.81 -2.28
C TYR A 54 -15.25 11.54 -2.16
N ILE A 55 -15.02 10.71 -1.13
CA ILE A 55 -15.67 9.42 -0.95
C ILE A 55 -16.25 9.38 0.46
N GLU A 56 -17.56 9.17 0.57
CA GLU A 56 -18.23 9.06 1.85
C GLU A 56 -17.73 7.83 2.65
N PRO A 57 -17.20 8.03 3.87
CA PRO A 57 -16.67 6.92 4.67
C PRO A 57 -17.76 5.97 5.17
N LYS A 58 -17.82 4.76 4.60
CA LYS A 58 -18.69 3.67 5.11
C LYS A 58 -17.99 2.85 6.19
N ILE A 59 -18.53 2.83 7.40
CA ILE A 59 -17.96 2.02 8.49
C ILE A 59 -18.14 0.52 8.18
N GLY A 60 -17.04 -0.24 8.22
CA GLY A 60 -17.00 -1.67 7.92
C GLY A 60 -16.20 -2.46 8.96
N LYS A 61 -16.36 -3.79 8.97
CA LYS A 61 -15.66 -4.69 9.91
C LYS A 61 -14.41 -5.26 9.26
N ILE A 62 -13.37 -5.43 10.07
CA ILE A 62 -12.19 -6.22 9.68
C ILE A 62 -12.39 -7.63 10.20
N ARG A 63 -12.47 -8.61 9.29
CA ARG A 63 -12.67 -10.02 9.60
C ARG A 63 -11.41 -10.82 9.33
N ARG A 64 -11.11 -11.75 10.21
CA ARG A 64 -10.04 -12.72 10.00
C ARG A 64 -10.48 -13.73 8.95
N TRP A 65 -9.66 -13.96 7.94
CA TRP A 65 -10.01 -14.77 6.77
C TRP A 65 -10.38 -16.23 7.11
N ASN A 66 -9.70 -16.85 8.07
CA ASN A 66 -9.85 -18.28 8.33
C ASN A 66 -11.11 -18.67 9.10
N ASP A 67 -11.68 -17.77 9.91
CA ASP A 67 -12.81 -18.09 10.80
C ASP A 67 -13.85 -16.97 10.89
N GLY A 68 -13.74 -15.93 10.06
CA GLY A 68 -14.66 -14.80 10.04
C GLY A 68 -14.65 -13.92 11.29
N LYS A 69 -13.76 -14.18 12.26
CA LYS A 69 -13.73 -13.44 13.54
C LYS A 69 -13.49 -11.96 13.30
N ILE A 70 -14.34 -11.11 13.89
CA ILE A 70 -14.16 -9.66 13.83
C ILE A 70 -12.97 -9.25 14.69
N ILE A 71 -11.92 -8.75 14.04
CA ILE A 71 -10.66 -8.32 14.67
C ILE A 71 -10.51 -6.80 14.72
N GLY A 72 -11.41 -6.05 14.07
CA GLY A 72 -11.32 -4.60 13.98
C GLY A 72 -12.50 -3.96 13.26
N ASN A 73 -12.48 -2.63 13.17
CA ASN A 73 -13.41 -1.81 12.38
C ASN A 73 -12.61 -0.75 11.61
N HIS A 74 -13.17 -0.22 10.52
CA HIS A 74 -12.57 0.86 9.75
C HIS A 74 -13.62 1.83 9.17
N HIS A 75 -13.16 2.97 8.65
CA HIS A 75 -13.99 4.04 8.09
C HIS A 75 -13.98 4.02 6.55
N GLY A 76 -14.25 2.88 5.94
CA GLY A 76 -14.29 2.76 4.46
C GLY A 76 -13.18 1.91 3.88
N ILE A 77 -13.54 1.16 2.83
CA ILE A 77 -12.66 0.21 2.15
C ILE A 77 -11.58 0.90 1.31
N HIS A 78 -11.78 2.16 0.90
CA HIS A 78 -10.82 2.98 0.14
C HIS A 78 -9.53 3.29 0.90
N HIS A 79 -9.49 3.03 2.20
CA HIS A 79 -8.28 3.08 3.02
C HIS A 79 -7.34 1.89 2.84
N PHE A 80 -7.78 0.87 2.11
CA PHE A 80 -7.10 -0.41 2.01
C PHE A 80 -6.79 -0.77 0.55
N THR A 81 -5.74 -1.59 0.41
CA THR A 81 -5.39 -2.29 -0.81
C THR A 81 -5.01 -3.71 -0.43
N ILE A 82 -5.16 -4.67 -1.35
CA ILE A 82 -4.73 -6.05 -1.10
C ILE A 82 -3.24 -6.05 -0.75
N GLY A 83 -2.85 -6.81 0.28
CA GLY A 83 -1.49 -6.87 0.81
C GLY A 83 -1.10 -5.71 1.73
N LYS A 84 -1.96 -4.71 1.94
CA LYS A 84 -1.69 -3.63 2.90
C LYS A 84 -1.63 -4.17 4.33
N ARG A 85 -0.60 -3.79 5.09
CA ARG A 85 -0.56 -4.02 6.55
C ARG A 85 -1.62 -3.16 7.23
N ILE A 86 -2.49 -3.80 8.00
CA ILE A 86 -3.55 -3.11 8.75
C ILE A 86 -2.92 -2.40 9.95
N SER A 87 -3.18 -1.10 10.05
CA SER A 87 -2.71 -0.30 11.17
C SER A 87 -3.40 -0.73 12.46
N GLY A 88 -2.65 -0.75 13.56
CA GLY A 88 -3.17 -1.10 14.88
C GLY A 88 -4.30 -0.19 15.37
N LYS A 89 -4.50 1.00 14.78
CA LYS A 89 -5.64 1.87 15.09
C LYS A 89 -7.00 1.27 14.72
N TYR A 90 -7.03 0.33 13.78
CA TYR A 90 -8.26 -0.33 13.33
C TYR A 90 -8.53 -1.64 14.08
N LEU A 91 -7.56 -2.15 14.85
CA LEU A 91 -7.60 -3.51 15.41
C LEU A 91 -7.94 -3.48 16.90
N LYS A 92 -8.79 -4.40 17.33
CA LYS A 92 -9.15 -4.60 18.75
C LYS A 92 -7.98 -5.14 19.57
N ALA A 93 -7.11 -5.95 18.95
CA ALA A 93 -5.93 -6.52 19.58
C ALA A 93 -4.69 -6.29 18.70
N LYS A 94 -3.60 -5.86 19.32
CA LYS A 94 -2.32 -5.65 18.64
C LYS A 94 -1.51 -6.94 18.67
N THR A 95 -0.91 -7.30 17.55
CA THR A 95 -0.01 -8.45 17.41
C THR A 95 1.34 -7.98 16.89
N HIS A 96 2.43 -8.64 17.29
CA HIS A 96 3.77 -8.32 16.79
C HIS A 96 3.94 -8.66 15.30
N LEU A 97 3.24 -9.69 14.82
CA LEU A 97 3.25 -10.13 13.42
C LEU A 97 2.51 -9.16 12.48
N GLY A 98 1.41 -8.56 12.97
CA GLY A 98 0.53 -7.68 12.18
C GLY A 98 -0.42 -8.44 11.24
N PHE A 99 -1.55 -7.79 10.92
CA PHE A 99 -2.52 -8.30 9.95
C PHE A 99 -2.35 -7.65 8.58
N PHE A 100 -2.65 -8.38 7.52
CA PHE A 100 -2.52 -7.97 6.13
C PHE A 100 -3.83 -8.23 5.39
N VAL A 101 -4.26 -7.29 4.55
CA VAL A 101 -5.51 -7.39 3.79
C VAL A 101 -5.38 -8.46 2.71
N THR A 102 -6.34 -9.38 2.64
CA THR A 102 -6.42 -10.43 1.61
C THR A 102 -7.56 -10.20 0.62
N GLY A 103 -8.62 -9.53 1.06
CA GLY A 103 -9.79 -9.24 0.24
C GLY A 103 -10.66 -8.16 0.87
N MET A 104 -11.60 -7.63 0.10
CA MET A 104 -12.56 -6.61 0.52
C MET A 104 -13.88 -6.87 -0.20
N ASP A 105 -14.97 -6.64 0.49
CA ASP A 105 -16.31 -6.61 -0.10
C ASP A 105 -16.84 -5.18 -0.08
N ALA A 106 -17.18 -4.64 -1.25
CA ALA A 106 -17.66 -3.27 -1.40
C ALA A 106 -19.12 -3.12 -0.96
N GLU A 107 -19.92 -4.19 -1.05
CA GLU A 107 -21.34 -4.12 -0.69
C GLU A 107 -21.50 -4.07 0.83
N SER A 108 -20.96 -5.05 1.56
CA SER A 108 -20.98 -5.02 3.03
C SER A 108 -20.03 -3.97 3.62
N GLY A 109 -18.93 -3.65 2.91
CA GLY A 109 -17.84 -2.85 3.41
C GLY A 109 -16.83 -3.63 4.25
N ASP A 110 -16.91 -4.97 4.29
CA ASP A 110 -16.01 -5.79 5.10
C ASP A 110 -14.62 -5.92 4.47
N VAL A 111 -13.59 -5.89 5.33
CA VAL A 111 -12.18 -6.11 4.96
C VAL A 111 -11.71 -7.44 5.55
N PHE A 112 -11.21 -8.33 4.70
CA PHE A 112 -10.69 -9.62 5.12
C PHE A 112 -9.17 -9.54 5.33
N ALA A 113 -8.69 -10.12 6.43
CA ALA A 113 -7.28 -10.06 6.80
C ALA A 113 -6.71 -11.39 7.29
N VAL A 114 -5.42 -11.58 7.05
CA VAL A 114 -4.62 -12.70 7.55
C VAL A 114 -3.52 -12.19 8.47
N LEU A 115 -3.24 -12.93 9.55
CA LEU A 115 -2.06 -12.66 10.38
C LEU A 115 -0.81 -13.01 9.58
N ARG A 116 0.22 -12.17 9.59
CA ARG A 116 1.48 -12.48 8.91
C ARG A 116 1.98 -13.84 9.37
N ARG A 117 2.01 -14.80 8.45
CA ARG A 117 2.77 -16.04 8.63
C ARG A 117 4.24 -15.71 8.42
N ILE A 118 5.09 -16.08 9.37
CA ILE A 118 6.50 -16.27 9.07
C ILE A 118 6.53 -17.45 8.09
N PRO A 119 7.12 -17.31 6.89
CA PRO A 119 7.26 -18.45 6.02
C PRO A 119 8.08 -19.49 6.80
N SER A 120 7.51 -20.65 7.09
CA SER A 120 8.35 -21.84 7.18
C SER A 120 9.06 -21.97 5.82
N SER A 121 10.24 -22.58 5.79
CA SER A 121 11.23 -22.58 4.70
C SER A 121 10.76 -22.94 3.26
N LYS A 122 9.46 -23.08 2.98
CA LYS A 122 8.90 -23.29 1.64
C LYS A 122 8.21 -22.03 1.09
N PRO A 123 8.55 -21.61 -0.15
CA PRO A 123 7.94 -20.44 -0.77
C PRO A 123 6.48 -20.67 -1.18
N LEU A 124 5.62 -19.69 -0.89
CA LEU A 124 4.22 -19.64 -1.31
C LEU A 124 4.13 -19.15 -2.77
N ARG A 125 4.38 -20.05 -3.73
CA ARG A 125 3.89 -19.87 -5.11
C ARG A 125 2.57 -20.63 -5.23
N HIS A 126 1.55 -20.01 -5.81
CA HIS A 126 0.23 -20.59 -6.16
C HIS A 126 -0.89 -20.59 -5.11
N GLN A 127 -1.33 -19.43 -4.61
CA GLN A 127 -2.65 -19.34 -3.94
C GLN A 127 -3.53 -18.16 -4.36
N PHE A 128 -3.21 -17.45 -5.43
CA PHE A 128 -4.10 -16.42 -5.97
C PHE A 128 -4.55 -16.83 -7.38
N SER A 129 -5.64 -17.60 -7.45
CA SER A 129 -6.44 -17.75 -8.67
C SER A 129 -7.77 -17.03 -8.44
N HIS A 130 -8.15 -16.15 -9.38
CA HIS A 130 -9.33 -15.30 -9.34
C HIS A 130 -10.68 -16.05 -9.46
N ARG A 131 -10.84 -17.22 -8.82
CA ARG A 131 -12.03 -18.09 -9.06
C ARG A 131 -12.90 -18.42 -7.84
N ASP A 132 -12.64 -17.86 -6.67
CA ASP A 132 -13.43 -18.21 -5.46
C ASP A 132 -14.38 -17.08 -5.03
N THR A 133 -15.10 -16.48 -5.98
CA THR A 133 -16.30 -15.64 -5.70
C THR A 133 -17.58 -16.40 -6.08
N LYS A 134 -17.79 -17.57 -5.50
CA LYS A 134 -19.13 -18.15 -5.38
C LYS A 134 -19.42 -18.35 -3.91
N MET A 135 -20.23 -17.43 -3.40
CA MET A 135 -20.91 -17.50 -2.12
C MET A 135 -22.05 -18.50 -2.31
N ASP A 136 -22.09 -19.57 -1.50
CA ASP A 136 -23.21 -20.51 -1.50
C ASP A 136 -24.48 -19.80 -0.99
N PRO A 137 -25.63 -19.98 -1.66
CA PRO A 137 -26.91 -19.54 -1.13
C PRO A 137 -27.50 -20.64 -0.23
N ASP A 138 -27.73 -20.30 1.04
CA ASP A 138 -28.78 -20.93 1.86
C ASP A 138 -29.99 -19.99 1.91
#